data_AF-A0A9X8VI59-F1
#
_entry.id   AF-A0A9X8VI59-F1
#
_cell.length_a   1.000
_cell.length_b   1.000
_cell.length_c   1.000
_cell.angle_alpha   90.00
_cell.angle_beta   90.00
_cell.angle_gamma   90.00
#
_symmetry.space_group_name_H-M   'P 1'
#
loop_
_entity.id
_entity.type
_entity.pdbx_description
1 polymer ?
#
loop_
_entity_poly.entity_id
_entity_poly.type
_entity_poly.pdbx_seq_one_letter_code
_entity_poly.pdbx_strand_id
1 'polypeptide(L)'
;MYLRPDEVAKVLENTGFERDYVTDQAYGYRKGTHYVYVNREARMGRTALVIHPALKERSVHFATPTSPVRTSEQYLEFPLDLSSDAPNQRYGIAHGFSSREA
;
A
#
# COMPACT_ATOMS: atom_id res chain seq x y z
N MET A 1 3.17 -9.79 15.72
CA MET A 1 2.86 -8.34 15.64
C MET A 1 3.06 -7.91 14.18
N TYR A 2 2.25 -7.02 13.62
CA TYR A 2 2.46 -6.54 12.24
C TYR A 2 3.52 -5.44 12.20
N LEU A 3 4.22 -5.33 11.07
CA LEU A 3 5.18 -4.27 10.79
C LEU A 3 4.47 -2.93 10.71
N ARG A 4 4.97 -1.94 11.46
CA ARG A 4 4.46 -0.57 11.41
C ARG A 4 4.78 0.08 10.07
N PRO A 5 4.08 1.16 9.67
CA PRO A 5 4.33 1.86 8.42
C PRO A 5 5.80 2.24 8.19
N ASP A 6 6.48 2.73 9.23
CA ASP A 6 7.90 3.10 9.13
C ASP A 6 8.83 1.89 8.93
N GLU A 7 8.45 0.71 9.44
CA GLU A 7 9.20 -0.52 9.21
C GLU A 7 9.00 -1.03 7.78
N VAL A 8 7.77 -0.96 7.26
CA VAL A 8 7.47 -1.30 5.86
C VAL A 8 8.22 -0.37 4.92
N ALA A 9 8.21 0.95 5.19
CA ALA A 9 8.97 1.95 4.45
C ALA A 9 10.45 1.59 4.38
N LYS A 10 11.07 1.23 5.51
CA LYS A 10 12.48 0.82 5.56
C LYS A 10 12.77 -0.44 4.74
N VAL A 11 11.85 -1.41 4.74
CA VAL A 11 12.00 -2.63 3.91
C VAL A 11 11.92 -2.29 2.42
N LEU A 12 11.00 -1.41 2.02
CA LEU A 12 10.90 -0.94 0.63
C LEU A 12 12.19 -0.24 0.18
N GLU A 13 12.73 0.66 1.00
CA GLU A 13 13.99 1.34 0.71
C GLU A 13 15.16 0.35 0.57
N ASN A 14 15.27 -0.61 1.50
CA ASN A 14 16.30 -1.65 1.45
C ASN A 14 16.20 -2.57 0.23
N THR A 15 15.00 -2.74 -0.33
CA THR A 15 14.76 -3.56 -1.53
C THR A 15 14.89 -2.77 -2.83
N GLY A 16 15.25 -1.48 -2.75
CA GLY A 16 15.50 -0.60 -3.89
C GLY A 16 14.24 0.04 -4.47
N PHE A 17 13.17 0.17 -3.69
CA PHE A 17 12.11 1.12 -4.01
C PHE A 17 12.53 2.52 -3.58
N GLU A 18 12.25 3.50 -4.43
CA GLU A 18 12.49 4.90 -4.15
C GLU A 18 11.21 5.57 -3.67
N ARG A 19 11.30 6.35 -2.59
CA ARG A 19 10.17 7.13 -2.08
C ARG A 19 10.03 8.40 -2.91
N ASP A 20 8.96 8.51 -3.68
CA ASP A 20 8.72 9.66 -4.57
C ASP A 20 7.50 10.51 -4.17
N TYR A 21 6.68 10.04 -3.23
CA TYR A 21 5.51 10.75 -2.74
C TYR A 21 5.43 10.68 -1.22
N VAL A 22 5.19 11.81 -0.56
CA VAL A 22 5.16 11.92 0.90
C VAL A 22 4.02 12.81 1.35
N THR A 23 3.13 12.24 2.16
CA THR A 23 2.09 12.98 2.87
C THR A 23 2.00 12.50 4.32
N ASP A 24 1.16 13.17 5.11
CA ASP A 24 0.88 12.75 6.48
C ASP A 24 0.11 11.41 6.54
N GLN A 25 -0.59 11.06 5.47
CA GLN A 25 -1.42 9.85 5.40
C GLN A 25 -0.74 8.69 4.67
N ALA A 26 0.15 8.95 3.71
CA ALA A 26 0.77 7.92 2.90
C ALA A 26 2.19 8.27 2.44
N TYR A 27 3.00 7.25 2.22
CA TYR A 27 4.21 7.35 1.40
C TYR A 27 4.01 6.57 0.11
N GLY A 28 4.38 7.13 -1.04
CA GLY A 28 4.42 6.43 -2.31
C GLY A 28 5.85 5.98 -2.63
N TYR A 29 5.95 4.76 -3.14
CA TYR A 29 7.20 4.09 -3.45
C TYR A 29 7.15 3.51 -4.86
N ARG A 30 8.22 3.72 -5.62
CA ARG A 30 8.35 3.30 -7.01
C ARG A 30 9.59 2.45 -7.22
N LYS A 31 9.44 1.39 -8.03
CA LYS A 31 10.56 0.58 -8.55
C LYS A 31 10.27 0.16 -9.98
N GLY A 32 10.87 0.87 -10.93
CA GLY A 32 10.53 0.73 -12.35
C GLY A 32 9.06 1.05 -12.60
N THR A 33 8.29 0.08 -13.09
CA THR A 33 6.85 0.20 -13.35
C THR A 33 5.97 -0.17 -12.15
N HIS A 34 6.56 -0.59 -11.03
CA HIS A 34 5.81 -0.99 -9.84
C HIS A 34 5.64 0.21 -8.91
N TYR A 35 4.40 0.47 -8.54
CA TYR A 35 4.04 1.53 -7.60
C TYR A 35 3.25 0.95 -6.43
N VAL A 36 3.66 1.29 -5.21
CA VAL A 36 3.00 0.88 -3.96
C VAL A 36 2.88 2.05 -3.01
N TYR A 37 1.91 1.99 -2.11
CA TYR A 37 1.77 2.97 -1.04
C TYR A 37 2.00 2.31 0.31
N VAL A 38 2.67 3.04 1.20
CA VAL A 38 2.68 2.76 2.62
C VAL A 38 1.62 3.63 3.28
N ASN A 39 0.61 3.01 3.87
CA ASN A 39 -0.45 3.67 4.61
C ASN A 39 0.03 4.04 6.02
N ARG A 40 0.29 5.32 6.26
CA ARG A 40 0.79 5.83 7.56
C ARG A 40 -0.28 5.85 8.64
N GLU A 41 -1.55 5.85 8.25
CA GLU A 41 -2.68 5.80 9.18
C GLU A 41 -2.80 4.43 9.86
N ALA A 42 -2.20 3.38 9.27
CA ALA A 42 -2.19 2.02 9.80
C ALA A 42 -1.23 1.85 10.98
N ARG A 43 -1.49 2.52 12.11
CA ARG A 43 -0.64 2.49 13.32
C ARG A 43 -0.31 1.08 13.84
N MET A 44 -1.21 0.13 13.62
CA MET A 44 -1.06 -1.28 14.01
C MET A 44 -0.44 -2.18 12.92
N GLY A 45 -0.04 -1.62 11.77
CA GLY A 45 0.68 -2.33 10.71
C GLY A 45 -0.15 -3.25 9.80
N ARG A 46 -1.36 -3.61 10.24
CA ARG A 46 -2.23 -4.59 9.57
C ARG A 46 -2.60 -4.24 8.11
N THR A 47 -2.61 -2.97 7.75
CA THR A 47 -2.92 -2.47 6.40
C THR A 47 -1.85 -1.50 5.89
N ALA A 48 -0.61 -1.66 6.40
CA ALA A 48 0.47 -0.72 6.15
C ALA A 48 0.97 -0.73 4.71
N LEU A 49 0.96 -1.88 4.01
CA LEU A 49 1.30 -1.92 2.59
C LEU A 49 0.03 -1.91 1.75
N VAL A 50 -0.03 -1.07 0.73
CA VAL A 50 -1.13 -1.02 -0.22
C VAL A 50 -0.58 -1.14 -1.63
N ILE A 51 -1.08 -2.11 -2.38
CA ILE A 51 -0.64 -2.41 -3.74
C ILE A 51 -1.72 -2.08 -4.77
N HIS A 52 -1.30 -1.95 -6.03
CA HIS A 52 -2.20 -1.65 -7.14
C HIS A 52 -3.25 -2.76 -7.33
N PRO A 53 -4.55 -2.43 -7.53
CA PRO A 53 -5.63 -3.41 -7.69
C PRO A 53 -5.43 -4.46 -8.78
N ALA A 54 -4.78 -4.11 -9.89
CA ALA A 54 -4.45 -5.05 -10.97
C ALA A 54 -3.57 -6.24 -10.52
N LEU A 55 -2.88 -6.12 -9.37
CA LEU A 55 -2.03 -7.18 -8.81
C LEU A 55 -2.77 -8.08 -7.82
N LYS A 56 -4.06 -7.84 -7.54
CA LYS A 56 -4.85 -8.56 -6.54
C LYS A 56 -4.77 -10.07 -6.66
N GLU A 57 -5.01 -10.62 -7.85
CA GLU A 57 -5.02 -12.07 -8.06
C GLU A 57 -3.63 -12.68 -7.86
N ARG A 58 -2.59 -11.99 -8.33
CA ARG A 58 -1.21 -12.44 -8.17
C ARG A 58 -0.75 -12.35 -6.71
N SER A 59 -1.12 -11.28 -6.00
CA SER A 59 -0.65 -11.04 -4.64
C SER A 59 -1.15 -12.06 -3.64
N VAL A 60 -2.34 -12.64 -3.86
CA VAL A 60 -2.91 -13.70 -3.01
C VAL A 60 -2.00 -14.94 -2.93
N HIS A 61 -1.24 -15.23 -3.98
CA HIS A 61 -0.29 -16.35 -3.98
C HIS A 61 0.92 -16.11 -3.07
N PHE A 62 1.21 -14.85 -2.71
CA PHE A 62 2.33 -14.47 -1.84
C PHE A 62 1.87 -14.15 -0.43
N ALA A 63 0.75 -13.42 -0.29
CA ALA A 63 0.20 -13.03 0.99
C ALA A 63 -1.30 -12.79 0.89
N THR A 64 -2.06 -13.29 1.87
CA THR A 64 -3.49 -13.01 1.98
C THR A 64 -3.74 -11.52 2.22
N PRO A 65 -4.51 -10.83 1.35
CA PRO A 65 -4.90 -9.46 1.57
C PRO A 65 -5.62 -9.30 2.90
N THR A 66 -5.25 -8.26 3.63
CA THR A 66 -5.84 -8.00 4.95
C THR A 66 -7.12 -7.17 4.86
N SER A 67 -7.26 -6.39 3.80
CA SER A 67 -8.52 -5.81 3.35
C SER A 67 -8.57 -5.90 1.82
N PRO A 68 -9.70 -6.35 1.23
CA PRO A 68 -9.84 -6.45 -0.22
C PRO A 68 -9.88 -5.08 -0.90
N VAL A 69 -10.25 -4.03 -0.16
CA VAL A 69 -10.29 -2.65 -0.64
C VAL A 69 -9.83 -1.73 0.48
N ARG A 70 -8.94 -0.80 0.16
CA ARG A 70 -8.58 0.35 1.00
C ARG A 70 -8.64 1.59 0.13
N THR A 71 -9.46 2.55 0.53
CA THR A 71 -9.64 3.79 -0.20
C THR A 71 -8.81 4.93 0.40
N SER A 72 -8.33 5.83 -0.45
CA SER A 72 -7.68 7.10 -0.06
C SER A 72 -7.62 8.02 -1.29
N GLU A 73 -7.72 9.33 -1.07
CA GLU A 73 -7.45 10.33 -2.10
C GLU A 73 -5.94 10.46 -2.40
N GLN A 74 -5.09 9.96 -1.50
CA GLN A 74 -3.63 10.06 -1.61
C GLN A 74 -3.02 9.01 -2.55
N TYR A 75 -3.80 8.01 -2.98
CA TYR A 75 -3.32 6.94 -3.84
C TYR A 75 -3.34 7.34 -5.32
N LEU A 76 -2.73 8.47 -5.67
CA LEU A 76 -2.81 9.13 -6.99
C LEU A 76 -2.50 8.23 -8.20
N GLU A 77 -1.63 7.24 -8.04
CA GLU A 77 -1.25 6.27 -9.09
C GLU A 77 -2.22 5.08 -9.21
N PHE A 78 -3.21 4.97 -8.32
CA PHE A 78 -4.20 3.89 -8.30
C PHE A 78 -5.51 4.32 -8.97
N PRO A 79 -6.32 3.38 -9.48
CA PRO A 79 -7.59 3.70 -10.12
C PRO A 79 -8.59 4.37 -9.17
N LEU A 80 -9.45 5.21 -9.74
CA LEU A 80 -10.58 5.81 -9.03
C LEU A 80 -11.59 4.74 -8.61
N ASP A 81 -12.16 4.91 -7.43
CA ASP A 81 -13.27 4.12 -6.94
C ASP A 81 -14.58 4.68 -7.49
N LEU A 82 -15.02 4.17 -8.64
CA LEU A 82 -16.26 4.60 -9.30
C LEU A 82 -17.52 4.21 -8.53
N SER A 83 -17.40 3.41 -7.46
CA SER A 83 -18.52 3.00 -6.61
C SER A 83 -18.74 3.94 -5.42
N SER A 84 -17.80 4.85 -5.15
CA SER A 84 -17.91 5.84 -4.09
C SER A 84 -18.54 7.15 -4.61
N ASP A 85 -19.34 7.80 -3.78
CA ASP A 85 -19.87 9.15 -4.04
C ASP A 85 -18.77 10.23 -3.97
N ALA A 86 -17.56 9.88 -3.50
CA ALA A 86 -16.42 10.79 -3.39
C ALA A 86 -15.60 10.81 -4.70
N PRO A 87 -15.55 11.95 -5.43
CA PRO A 87 -15.05 12.00 -6.81
C PRO A 87 -13.55 11.73 -6.97
N ASN A 88 -12.76 11.95 -5.92
CA ASN A 88 -11.29 11.80 -5.95
C ASN A 88 -10.80 10.55 -5.22
N GLN A 89 -11.72 9.72 -4.74
CA GLN A 89 -11.36 8.57 -3.94
C GLN A 89 -10.79 7.47 -4.85
N ARG A 90 -9.63 6.96 -4.48
CA ARG A 90 -8.92 5.90 -5.19
C ARG A 90 -8.81 4.70 -4.29
N TYR A 91 -8.61 3.52 -4.88
CA TYR A 91 -8.59 2.28 -4.11
C TYR A 91 -7.38 1.40 -4.41
N GLY A 92 -6.93 0.67 -3.38
CA GLY A 92 -5.85 -0.29 -3.45
C GLY A 92 -6.15 -1.54 -2.63
N ILE A 93 -5.28 -2.54 -2.71
CA ILE A 93 -5.39 -3.78 -1.95
C ILE A 93 -4.43 -3.70 -0.76
N ALA A 94 -4.94 -3.85 0.45
CA ALA A 94 -4.14 -3.70 1.66
C ALA A 94 -3.56 -5.04 2.13
N HIS A 95 -2.28 -5.04 2.45
CA HIS A 95 -1.53 -6.13 3.04
C HIS A 95 -0.86 -5.68 4.34
N GLY A 96 -0.77 -6.61 5.28
CA GLY A 96 0.00 -6.47 6.50
C GLY A 96 0.92 -7.67 6.66
N PHE A 97 2.18 -7.41 6.99
CA PHE A 97 3.19 -8.45 7.24
C PHE A 97 3.61 -8.44 8.69
N SER A 98 3.94 -9.60 9.24
CA SER A 98 4.47 -9.74 10.60
C SER A 98 5.98 -9.96 10.66
N SER A 99 6.63 -10.16 9.51
CA SER A 99 8.07 -10.36 9.37
C SER A 99 8.63 -9.47 8.27
N ARG A 100 9.91 -9.10 8.41
CA ARG A 100 10.68 -8.33 7.41
C ARG A 100 11.32 -9.19 6.33
N GLU A 101 11.32 -10.51 6.53
CA GLU A 101 11.91 -11.50 5.61
C GLU A 101 10.87 -12.18 4.71
N ALA A 102 9.61 -11.74 4.78
CA ALA A 102 8.47 -12.35 4.09
C ALA A 102 8.49 -12.11 2.57
#